data_AF-A0A3B8W683-F1
#
_entry.id   AF-A0A3B8W683-F1
#
_cell.length_a   1.000
_cell.length_b   1.000
_cell.length_c   1.000
_cell.angle_alpha   90.00
_cell.angle_beta   90.00
_cell.angle_gamma   90.00
#
_symmetry.space_group_name_H-M   'P 1'
#
loop_
_entity.id
_entity.type
_entity.pdbx_description
1 polymer ?
#
loop_
_entity_poly.entity_id
_entity_poly.type
_entity_poly.pdbx_seq_one_letter_code
_entity_poly.pdbx_strand_id
1 'polypeptide(L)'
;MKDFWFWGAPAKENQQSLVSLFLRLFISIAMLTHGLMKVENFAHLSTVFPDPLGIGSEASLALATFAEVGCSILLIIGLFTRFAGLTLIINMTVASMLASGDKGFSSHELPAIYLAIYVAITVLGAGRYSLDWVLLTRKHNFTGKECINMTPADRMVRLLLGLLCWFLIYMNVVTGTWVFVLLIISIPLFVTSFWGYCGLYSILFKGSQCSNK
;
A
#
# COMPACT_ATOMS: atom_id res chain seq x y z
N MET A 1 13.22 -34.55 17.58
CA MET A 1 12.35 -33.41 17.94
C MET A 1 13.21 -32.26 18.45
N LYS A 2 14.05 -31.72 17.58
CA LYS A 2 14.94 -30.57 17.78
C LYS A 2 15.08 -30.11 16.32
N ASP A 3 14.33 -29.11 15.85
CA ASP A 3 14.80 -27.71 15.73
C ASP A 3 13.61 -26.73 15.48
N PHE A 4 12.43 -27.05 16.01
CA PHE A 4 11.14 -26.72 15.36
C PHE A 4 10.58 -25.28 15.56
N TRP A 5 11.34 -24.30 16.03
CA TRP A 5 10.79 -22.93 16.18
C TRP A 5 11.73 -21.81 15.72
N PHE A 6 13.00 -21.83 16.15
CA PHE A 6 13.96 -20.78 15.80
C PHE A 6 14.75 -21.06 14.52
N TRP A 7 14.90 -22.33 14.14
CA TRP A 7 15.65 -22.78 12.96
C TRP A 7 14.72 -23.42 11.92
N GLY A 8 13.58 -22.76 11.67
CA GLY A 8 12.61 -23.20 10.67
C GLY A 8 13.10 -22.91 9.24
N ALA A 9 12.87 -23.86 8.34
CA ALA A 9 13.05 -23.64 6.90
C ALA A 9 12.16 -22.47 6.42
N PRO A 10 12.55 -21.73 5.37
CA PRO A 10 11.77 -20.63 4.84
C PRO A 10 10.36 -21.10 4.42
N ALA A 11 9.37 -20.22 4.62
CA ALA A 11 7.97 -20.53 4.33
C ALA A 11 7.77 -20.94 2.86
N LYS A 12 7.06 -22.06 2.65
CA LYS A 12 6.70 -22.54 1.32
C LYS A 12 5.69 -21.58 0.66
N GLU A 13 5.59 -21.61 -0.67
CA GLU A 13 4.73 -20.70 -1.45
C GLU A 13 3.25 -20.69 -1.01
N ASN A 14 2.69 -21.87 -0.68
CA ASN A 14 1.33 -21.97 -0.16
C ASN A 14 1.18 -21.30 1.22
N GLN A 15 2.20 -21.42 2.08
CA GLN A 15 2.19 -20.76 3.40
C GLN A 15 2.30 -19.24 3.24
N GLN A 16 3.16 -18.75 2.34
CA GLN A 16 3.24 -17.32 2.03
C GLN A 16 1.91 -16.77 1.51
N SER A 17 1.20 -17.54 0.68
CA SER A 17 -0.12 -17.18 0.17
C SER A 17 -1.18 -17.14 1.27
N LEU A 18 -1.14 -18.07 2.24
CA LEU A 18 -2.02 -18.05 3.41
C LEU A 18 -1.73 -16.86 4.32
N VAL A 19 -0.46 -16.53 4.55
CA VAL A 19 -0.05 -15.37 5.34
C VAL A 19 -0.53 -14.06 4.67
N SER A 20 -0.37 -13.92 3.36
CA SER A 20 -0.91 -12.77 2.61
C SER A 20 -2.44 -12.65 2.76
N LEU A 21 -3.17 -13.77 2.66
CA LEU A 21 -4.62 -13.77 2.86
C LEU A 21 -5.00 -13.33 4.27
N PHE A 22 -4.35 -13.89 5.29
CA PHE A 22 -4.60 -13.52 6.68
C PHE A 22 -4.33 -12.04 6.94
N LEU A 23 -3.18 -11.52 6.50
CA LEU A 23 -2.85 -10.09 6.64
C LEU A 23 -3.90 -9.20 5.97
N ARG A 24 -4.31 -9.54 4.73
CA ARG A 24 -5.33 -8.78 3.99
C ARG A 24 -6.66 -8.75 4.72
N LEU A 25 -7.16 -9.90 5.18
CA LEU A 25 -8.42 -9.97 5.90
C LEU A 25 -8.34 -9.18 7.22
N PHE A 26 -7.32 -9.45 8.03
CA PHE A 26 -7.18 -8.85 9.35
C PHE A 26 -7.12 -7.31 9.27
N ILE A 27 -6.21 -6.77 8.46
CA ILE A 27 -6.01 -5.32 8.40
C ILE A 27 -7.18 -4.60 7.74
N SER A 28 -7.82 -5.22 6.75
CA SER A 28 -8.91 -4.58 6.02
C SER A 28 -10.21 -4.59 6.81
N ILE A 29 -10.47 -5.63 7.60
CA ILE A 29 -11.59 -5.67 8.54
C ILE A 29 -11.39 -4.63 9.65
N ALA A 30 -10.16 -4.51 10.17
CA ALA A 30 -9.83 -3.48 11.15
C ALA A 30 -9.99 -2.06 10.57
N MET A 31 -9.61 -1.84 9.30
CA MET A 31 -9.80 -0.53 8.67
C MET A 31 -11.27 -0.21 8.37
N LEU A 32 -12.08 -1.23 8.06
CA LEU A 32 -13.51 -1.06 7.83
C LEU A 32 -14.22 -0.44 9.04
N THR A 33 -13.79 -0.71 10.27
CA THR A 33 -14.41 -0.08 11.45
C THR A 33 -14.17 1.44 11.47
N HIS A 34 -13.01 1.91 11.00
CA HIS A 34 -12.74 3.34 10.86
C HIS A 34 -13.56 3.96 9.71
N GLY A 35 -13.65 3.27 8.58
CA GLY A 35 -14.40 3.73 7.42
C GLY A 35 -15.91 3.79 7.67
N LEU A 36 -16.49 2.79 8.33
CA LEU A 36 -17.92 2.74 8.63
C LEU A 36 -18.34 3.89 9.56
N MET A 37 -17.53 4.22 10.56
CA MET A 37 -17.79 5.36 11.44
C MET A 37 -17.84 6.69 10.67
N LYS A 38 -17.04 6.84 9.61
CA LYS A 38 -17.08 8.02 8.72
C LYS A 38 -18.31 8.04 7.82
N VAL A 39 -18.75 6.88 7.35
CA VAL A 39 -19.99 6.76 6.56
C VAL A 39 -21.20 7.15 7.40
N GLU A 40 -21.28 6.66 8.64
CA GLU A 40 -22.41 6.96 9.54
C GLU A 40 -22.48 8.44 9.92
N ASN A 41 -21.32 9.09 10.12
CA ASN A 41 -21.24 10.49 10.53
C ASN A 41 -20.98 11.45 9.35
N PHE A 42 -21.22 11.01 8.11
CA PHE A 42 -20.77 11.73 6.92
C PHE A 42 -21.34 13.16 6.84
N ALA A 43 -22.62 13.34 7.15
CA ALA A 43 -23.29 14.65 7.08
C ALA A 43 -22.73 15.68 8.07
N HIS A 44 -22.28 15.24 9.24
CA HIS A 44 -21.67 16.12 10.23
C HIS A 44 -20.20 16.37 9.88
N LEU A 45 -19.46 15.30 9.57
CA LEU A 45 -18.03 15.38 9.25
C LEU A 45 -17.76 16.16 7.97
N SER A 46 -18.65 16.15 6.98
CA SER A 46 -18.44 16.85 5.69
C SER A 46 -18.19 18.35 5.84
N THR A 47 -18.59 18.95 6.97
CA THR A 47 -18.40 20.39 7.23
C THR A 47 -17.16 20.72 8.07
N VAL A 48 -16.59 19.74 8.77
CA VAL A 48 -15.49 19.94 9.75
C VAL A 48 -14.25 19.10 9.39
N PHE A 49 -14.36 18.18 8.44
CA PHE A 49 -13.26 17.28 8.10
C PHE A 49 -12.04 18.06 7.57
N PRO A 50 -10.83 17.74 8.05
CA PRO A 50 -9.62 18.40 7.62
C PRO A 50 -9.40 18.22 6.11
N ASP A 51 -9.04 19.32 5.44
CA ASP A 51 -8.81 19.35 4.00
C ASP A 51 -7.35 19.69 3.68
N PRO A 52 -6.42 18.71 3.75
CA PRO A 52 -5.01 18.94 3.46
C PRO A 52 -4.73 19.19 1.96
N LEU A 53 -5.67 18.86 1.08
CA LEU A 53 -5.53 19.00 -0.37
C LEU A 53 -6.17 20.29 -0.92
N GLY A 54 -6.96 20.99 -0.13
CA GLY A 54 -7.64 22.22 -0.55
C GLY A 54 -8.78 22.00 -1.55
N ILE A 55 -9.35 20.79 -1.59
CA ILE A 55 -10.42 20.38 -2.53
C ILE A 55 -11.83 20.47 -1.93
N GLY A 56 -11.93 20.89 -0.67
CA GLY A 56 -13.14 20.92 0.14
C GLY A 56 -13.20 19.76 1.15
N SER A 57 -13.76 20.04 2.33
CA SER A 57 -13.92 19.09 3.44
C SER A 57 -14.79 17.87 3.05
N GLU A 58 -15.84 18.09 2.27
CA GLU A 58 -16.71 17.01 1.77
C GLU A 58 -15.97 16.07 0.82
N ALA A 59 -15.23 16.62 -0.15
CA ALA A 59 -14.47 15.83 -1.11
C ALA A 59 -13.33 15.06 -0.43
N SER A 60 -12.62 15.70 0.50
CA SER A 60 -11.58 15.06 1.32
C SER A 60 -12.14 13.92 2.19
N LEU A 61 -13.33 14.10 2.79
CA LEU A 61 -14.02 13.04 3.53
C LEU A 61 -14.45 11.89 2.62
N ALA A 62 -14.98 12.19 1.43
CA ALA A 62 -15.40 11.18 0.45
C ALA A 62 -14.21 10.32 -0.01
N LEU A 63 -13.08 10.94 -0.32
CA LEU A 63 -11.83 10.26 -0.70
C LEU A 63 -11.30 9.37 0.43
N ALA A 64 -11.26 9.89 1.66
CA ALA A 64 -10.82 9.11 2.82
C ALA A 64 -11.76 7.91 3.08
N THR A 65 -13.08 8.11 2.95
CA THR A 65 -14.08 7.05 3.14
C THR A 65 -13.99 6.00 2.03
N PHE A 66 -13.79 6.41 0.78
CA PHE A 66 -13.57 5.49 -0.34
C PHE A 66 -12.31 4.64 -0.15
N ALA A 67 -11.22 5.25 0.34
CA ALA A 67 -10.01 4.50 0.68
C ALA A 67 -10.31 3.48 1.79
N GLU A 68 -10.92 3.89 2.90
CA GLU A 68 -11.08 3.04 4.08
C GLU A 68 -12.13 1.94 3.91
N VAL A 69 -13.21 2.20 3.17
CA VAL A 69 -14.28 1.21 2.95
C VAL A 69 -14.08 0.50 1.62
N GLY A 70 -14.00 1.25 0.53
CA GLY A 70 -13.88 0.71 -0.82
C GLY A 70 -12.62 -0.12 -1.01
N CYS A 71 -11.44 0.46 -0.73
CA CYS A 71 -10.18 -0.25 -0.94
C CYS A 71 -9.96 -1.40 0.06
N SER A 72 -10.52 -1.31 1.27
CA SER A 72 -10.52 -2.44 2.22
C SER A 72 -11.34 -3.63 1.70
N ILE A 73 -12.53 -3.38 1.13
CA ILE A 73 -13.33 -4.45 0.50
C ILE A 73 -12.58 -5.08 -0.68
N LEU A 74 -11.93 -4.26 -1.52
CA LEU A 74 -11.09 -4.75 -2.62
C LEU A 74 -9.93 -5.64 -2.11
N LEU A 75 -9.27 -5.26 -1.02
CA LEU A 75 -8.20 -6.06 -0.42
C LEU A 75 -8.70 -7.39 0.15
N ILE A 76 -9.86 -7.40 0.81
CA ILE A 76 -10.51 -8.62 1.34
C ILE A 76 -10.75 -9.63 0.22
N ILE A 77 -11.34 -9.16 -0.88
CA ILE A 77 -11.63 -9.98 -2.05
C ILE A 77 -10.33 -10.37 -2.80
N GLY A 78 -9.29 -9.54 -2.65
CA GLY A 78 -8.03 -9.73 -3.35
C GLY A 78 -8.10 -9.29 -4.81
N LEU A 79 -8.82 -8.21 -5.08
CA LEU A 79 -8.94 -7.61 -6.40
C LEU A 79 -8.16 -6.30 -6.44
N PHE A 80 -7.33 -6.11 -7.47
CA PHE A 80 -6.42 -4.96 -7.61
C PHE A 80 -5.61 -4.69 -6.34
N THR A 81 -5.10 -5.76 -5.73
CA THR A 81 -4.50 -5.73 -4.38
C THR A 81 -3.43 -4.66 -4.20
N ARG A 82 -2.55 -4.47 -5.19
CA ARG A 82 -1.50 -3.45 -5.11
C ARG A 82 -2.04 -2.02 -5.22
N PHE A 83 -3.09 -1.81 -6.01
CA PHE A 83 -3.73 -0.51 -6.14
C PHE A 83 -4.50 -0.14 -4.86
N ALA A 84 -5.30 -1.08 -4.35
CA ALA A 84 -6.05 -0.89 -3.11
C ALA A 84 -5.12 -0.65 -1.91
N GLY A 85 -4.02 -1.41 -1.81
CA GLY A 85 -2.98 -1.20 -0.80
C GLY A 85 -2.32 0.17 -0.91
N LEU A 86 -2.01 0.64 -2.12
CA LEU A 86 -1.42 1.96 -2.35
C LEU A 86 -2.34 3.11 -1.90
N THR A 87 -3.61 3.05 -2.27
CA THR A 87 -4.59 4.06 -1.86
C THR A 87 -4.69 4.14 -0.34
N LEU A 88 -4.67 2.99 0.35
CA LEU A 88 -4.68 2.92 1.81
C LEU A 88 -3.39 3.45 2.45
N ILE A 89 -2.23 3.21 1.85
CA ILE A 89 -0.95 3.80 2.28
C ILE A 89 -1.00 5.33 2.20
N ILE A 90 -1.49 5.87 1.09
CA ILE A 90 -1.62 7.33 0.92
C ILE A 90 -2.56 7.90 1.99
N ASN A 91 -3.71 7.27 2.21
CA ASN A 91 -4.68 7.71 3.22
C ASN A 91 -4.08 7.70 4.64
N MET A 92 -3.37 6.64 5.04
CA MET A 92 -2.72 6.57 6.36
C MET A 92 -1.55 7.55 6.50
N THR A 93 -0.84 7.82 5.41
CA THR A 93 0.20 8.86 5.38
C THR A 93 -0.40 10.23 5.68
N VAL A 94 -1.45 10.61 4.96
CA VAL A 94 -2.14 11.89 5.17
C VAL A 94 -2.74 11.98 6.58
N ALA A 95 -3.37 10.90 7.06
CA ALA A 95 -3.92 10.82 8.42
C ALA A 95 -2.84 11.02 9.49
N SER A 96 -1.66 10.43 9.30
CA SER A 96 -0.54 10.60 10.24
C SER A 96 -0.03 12.04 10.28
N MET A 97 -0.01 12.76 9.16
CA MET A 97 0.41 14.17 9.11
C MET A 97 -0.58 15.08 9.86
N LEU A 98 -1.88 14.81 9.72
CA LEU A 98 -2.95 15.54 10.39
C LEU A 98 -3.00 15.30 11.91
N ALA A 99 -2.48 14.17 12.39
CA ALA A 99 -2.46 13.84 13.81
C ALA A 99 -1.42 14.63 14.64
N SER A 100 -0.64 15.51 14.02
CA SER A 100 0.50 16.26 14.61
C SER A 100 0.12 17.37 15.61
N GLY A 101 -0.90 17.18 16.44
CA GLY A 101 -1.22 18.09 17.54
C GLY A 101 -0.55 17.66 18.84
N ASP A 102 0.57 18.29 19.21
CA ASP A 102 1.25 18.35 20.54
C ASP A 102 1.40 17.08 21.40
N LYS A 103 1.01 15.89 20.94
CA LYS A 103 0.92 14.66 21.75
C LYS A 103 2.06 13.67 21.55
N GLY A 104 3.09 14.04 20.79
CA GLY A 104 4.26 13.18 20.53
C GLY A 104 3.92 11.90 19.76
N PHE A 105 4.82 10.90 19.81
CA PHE A 105 4.75 9.68 18.99
C PHE A 105 3.47 8.83 19.21
N SER A 106 2.82 8.93 20.37
CA SER A 106 1.65 8.11 20.72
C SER A 106 0.42 8.36 19.83
N SER A 107 0.27 9.54 19.24
CA SER A 107 -0.87 9.84 18.33
C SER A 107 -0.69 9.30 16.91
N HIS A 108 0.50 8.79 16.59
CA HIS A 108 0.86 8.34 15.24
C HIS A 108 1.20 6.85 15.16
N GLU A 109 1.30 6.17 16.32
CA GLU A 109 1.58 4.74 16.41
C GLU A 109 0.60 3.93 15.56
N LEU A 110 -0.70 4.21 15.69
CA LEU A 110 -1.75 3.48 14.98
C LEU A 110 -1.65 3.65 13.44
N PRO A 111 -1.63 4.88 12.87
CA PRO A 111 -1.38 5.07 11.44
C PRO A 111 -0.09 4.43 10.93
N ALA A 112 0.99 4.47 11.72
CA ALA A 112 2.28 3.90 11.34
C ALA A 112 2.22 2.36 11.25
N ILE A 113 1.52 1.69 12.17
CA ILE A 113 1.31 0.24 12.12
C ILE A 113 0.51 -0.14 10.88
N TYR A 114 -0.60 0.56 10.60
CA TYR A 114 -1.39 0.31 9.38
C TYR A 114 -0.54 0.50 8.12
N LEU A 115 0.23 1.59 8.04
CA LEU A 115 1.11 1.89 6.92
C LEU A 115 2.13 0.75 6.68
N ALA A 116 2.80 0.29 7.74
CA ALA A 116 3.79 -0.78 7.65
C ALA A 116 3.18 -2.09 7.12
N ILE A 117 1.99 -2.45 7.60
CA ILE A 117 1.28 -3.66 7.16
C ILE A 117 0.83 -3.53 5.70
N TYR A 118 0.30 -2.37 5.29
CA TYR A 118 -0.10 -2.17 3.89
C TYR A 118 1.10 -2.19 2.93
N VAL A 119 2.26 -1.67 3.34
CA VAL A 119 3.49 -1.83 2.55
C VAL A 119 3.87 -3.29 2.44
N ALA A 120 3.84 -4.04 3.54
CA ALA A 120 4.13 -5.47 3.51
C ALA A 120 3.20 -6.24 2.57
N ILE A 121 1.89 -5.97 2.62
CA ILE A 121 0.90 -6.58 1.70
C ILE A 121 1.17 -6.19 0.26
N THR A 122 1.53 -4.93 -0.01
CA THR A 122 1.75 -4.47 -1.38
C THR A 122 3.04 -5.06 -1.98
N VAL A 123 4.07 -5.26 -1.15
CA VAL A 123 5.32 -5.96 -1.54
C VAL A 123 5.05 -7.45 -1.78
N LEU A 124 4.38 -8.12 -0.84
CA LEU A 124 4.07 -9.55 -0.89
C LEU A 124 3.12 -9.87 -2.05
N GLY A 125 2.21 -8.94 -2.36
CA GLY A 125 1.19 -9.07 -3.38
C GLY A 125 -0.01 -9.93 -2.95
N ALA A 126 -0.88 -10.21 -3.92
CA ALA A 126 -2.18 -10.84 -3.71
C ALA A 126 -2.13 -12.27 -3.16
N GLY A 127 -1.07 -13.04 -3.47
CA GLY A 127 -1.00 -14.48 -3.19
C GLY A 127 -2.00 -15.31 -4.01
N ARG A 128 -1.94 -16.64 -3.87
CA ARG A 128 -2.79 -17.59 -4.63
C ARG A 128 -4.27 -17.52 -4.25
N TYR A 129 -4.59 -17.13 -3.02
CA TYR A 129 -5.97 -16.99 -2.52
C TYR A 129 -6.49 -15.57 -2.78
N SER A 130 -6.55 -15.15 -4.04
CA SER A 130 -7.02 -13.84 -4.44
C SER A 130 -7.78 -13.91 -5.75
N LEU A 131 -8.75 -13.02 -5.96
CA LEU A 131 -9.40 -12.91 -7.28
C LEU A 131 -8.42 -12.48 -8.36
N ASP A 132 -7.43 -11.65 -8.03
CA ASP A 132 -6.32 -11.30 -8.93
C ASP A 132 -5.65 -12.57 -9.50
N TRP A 133 -5.35 -13.55 -8.64
CA TRP A 133 -4.76 -14.81 -9.09
C TRP A 133 -5.70 -15.62 -10.00
N VAL A 134 -6.98 -15.76 -9.62
CA VAL A 134 -7.96 -16.53 -10.42
C VAL A 134 -8.18 -15.88 -11.79
N LEU A 135 -8.30 -14.55 -11.84
CA LEU A 135 -8.57 -13.80 -13.07
C LEU A 135 -7.33 -13.74 -13.99
N LEU A 136 -6.13 -13.58 -13.44
CA LEU A 136 -4.89 -13.49 -14.22
C LEU A 136 -4.37 -14.86 -14.66
N THR A 137 -4.59 -15.92 -13.87
CA THR A 137 -4.11 -17.28 -14.22
C THR A 137 -4.95 -17.95 -15.31
N ARG A 138 -6.24 -17.59 -15.46
CA ARG A 138 -7.10 -18.12 -16.54
C ARG A 138 -6.71 -17.63 -17.94
N LYS A 139 -5.82 -16.65 -18.08
CA LYS A 139 -5.57 -15.96 -19.37
C LYS A 139 -4.20 -16.19 -20.02
N HIS A 140 -3.31 -17.02 -19.48
CA HIS A 140 -1.95 -17.16 -20.03
C HIS A 140 -1.62 -18.56 -20.57
N ASN A 141 -1.92 -18.79 -21.86
CA ASN A 141 -0.96 -19.44 -22.77
C ASN A 141 -0.02 -18.37 -23.32
N PHE A 142 0.76 -17.70 -22.45
CA PHE A 142 1.79 -16.77 -22.90
C PHE A 142 3.03 -17.57 -23.25
N THR A 143 3.32 -17.64 -24.54
CA THR A 143 4.67 -17.90 -25.02
C THR A 143 5.60 -16.85 -24.45
N GLY A 144 6.67 -17.34 -23.82
CA GLY A 144 7.57 -16.55 -22.97
C GLY A 144 8.12 -15.31 -23.65
N LYS A 145 7.96 -14.17 -22.98
CA LYS A 145 8.84 -13.02 -23.09
C LYS A 145 9.05 -12.48 -21.67
N GLU A 146 10.27 -12.62 -21.18
CA GLU A 146 10.68 -12.17 -19.86
C GLU A 146 10.86 -10.65 -19.91
N CYS A 147 10.06 -9.93 -19.13
CA CYS A 147 10.16 -8.47 -19.02
C CYS A 147 11.45 -8.16 -18.26
N ILE A 148 12.17 -7.08 -18.62
CA ILE A 148 13.40 -6.67 -17.91
C ILE A 148 13.08 -6.61 -16.42
N ASN A 149 13.60 -7.60 -15.71
CA ASN A 149 13.23 -7.90 -14.35
C ASN A 149 13.86 -6.80 -13.50
N MET A 150 13.07 -5.81 -13.08
CA MET A 150 13.47 -5.04 -11.90
C MET A 150 13.53 -6.06 -10.77
N THR A 151 14.73 -6.36 -10.27
CA THR A 151 14.95 -7.38 -9.26
C THR A 151 13.97 -7.17 -8.09
N PRO A 152 13.34 -8.19 -7.50
CA PRO A 152 12.53 -8.00 -6.29
C PRO A 152 13.30 -7.23 -5.20
N ALA A 153 14.63 -7.38 -5.17
CA ALA A 153 15.55 -6.58 -4.36
C ALA A 153 15.53 -5.08 -4.71
N ASP A 154 15.59 -4.70 -5.99
CA ASP A 154 15.51 -3.31 -6.46
C ASP A 154 14.21 -2.60 -6.09
N ARG A 155 13.10 -3.37 -6.08
CA ARG A 155 11.79 -2.89 -5.63
C ARG A 155 11.76 -2.70 -4.12
N MET A 156 12.31 -3.68 -3.39
CA MET A 156 12.40 -3.64 -1.93
C MET A 156 13.29 -2.50 -1.45
N VAL A 157 14.44 -2.28 -2.10
CA VAL A 157 15.37 -1.17 -1.80
C VAL A 157 14.70 0.19 -2.01
N ARG A 158 13.99 0.39 -3.13
CA ARG A 158 13.23 1.63 -3.38
C ARG A 158 12.12 1.88 -2.37
N LEU A 159 11.43 0.82 -1.94
CA LEU A 159 10.38 0.90 -0.93
C LEU A 159 10.94 1.20 0.46
N LEU A 160 12.02 0.54 0.84
CA LEU A 160 12.69 0.77 2.12
C LEU A 160 13.31 2.17 2.19
N LEU A 161 13.91 2.66 1.11
CA LEU A 161 14.38 4.05 1.01
C LEU A 161 13.22 5.06 1.09
N GLY A 162 12.10 4.78 0.42
CA GLY A 162 10.90 5.62 0.51
C GLY A 162 10.34 5.68 1.94
N LEU A 163 10.20 4.52 2.60
CA LEU A 163 9.75 4.41 3.99
C LEU A 163 10.72 5.05 4.99
N LEU A 164 12.03 4.92 4.78
CA LEU A 164 13.06 5.54 5.62
C LEU A 164 13.02 7.06 5.49
N CYS A 165 12.98 7.59 4.27
CA CYS A 165 12.84 9.03 4.04
C CYS A 165 11.54 9.57 4.64
N TRP A 166 10.44 8.83 4.52
CA TRP A 166 9.17 9.16 5.15
C TRP A 166 9.28 9.18 6.68
N PHE A 167 9.89 8.17 7.29
CA PHE A 167 10.12 8.09 8.73
C PHE A 167 11.00 9.25 9.25
N LEU A 168 12.02 9.64 8.49
CA LEU A 168 12.90 10.77 8.82
C LEU A 168 12.19 12.13 8.75
N ILE A 169 11.33 12.33 7.75
CA ILE A 169 10.44 13.50 7.68
C ILE A 169 9.48 13.49 8.88
N TYR A 170 8.90 12.34 9.18
CA TYR A 170 7.91 12.16 10.22
C TYR A 170 8.45 12.44 11.64
N MET A 171 9.67 12.02 11.96
CA MET A 171 10.31 12.29 13.26
C MET A 171 10.70 13.77 13.46
N ASN A 172 10.36 14.66 12.52
CA ASN A 172 10.82 16.05 12.49
C ASN A 172 12.35 16.17 12.62
N VAL A 173 13.10 15.11 12.29
CA VAL A 173 14.56 15.14 12.21
C VAL A 173 15.00 16.05 11.07
N VAL A 174 14.18 16.12 10.02
CA VAL A 174 14.37 17.01 8.88
C VAL A 174 13.28 18.07 8.91
N THR A 175 13.67 19.32 9.14
CA THR A 175 12.77 20.49 9.17
C THR A 175 13.05 21.45 8.02
N GLY A 176 12.05 22.25 7.65
CA GLY A 176 12.19 23.32 6.64
C GLY A 176 12.12 22.82 5.20
N THR A 177 12.79 23.52 4.28
CA THR A 177 12.74 23.26 2.82
C THR A 177 13.10 21.83 2.42
N TRP A 178 13.92 21.17 3.25
CA TRP A 178 14.36 19.78 3.07
C TRP A 178 13.22 18.76 3.13
N VAL A 179 12.11 19.05 3.82
CA VAL A 179 10.91 18.20 3.84
C VAL A 179 10.28 18.13 2.45
N PHE A 180 10.13 19.27 1.79
CA PHE A 180 9.55 19.35 0.44
C PHE A 180 10.43 18.63 -0.59
N VAL A 181 11.76 18.76 -0.46
CA VAL A 181 12.73 18.06 -1.33
C VAL A 181 12.64 16.54 -1.14
N LEU A 182 12.57 16.06 0.11
CA LEU A 182 12.40 14.63 0.40
C LEU A 182 11.04 14.09 -0.03
N LEU A 183 9.96 14.90 0.03
CA LEU A 183 8.65 14.55 -0.51
C LEU A 183 8.70 14.37 -2.03
N ILE A 184 9.32 15.30 -2.75
CA ILE A 184 9.46 15.25 -4.21
C ILE A 184 10.32 14.05 -4.66
N ILE A 185 11.28 13.59 -3.85
CA ILE A 185 12.11 12.42 -4.16
C ILE A 185 11.43 11.11 -3.74
N SER A 186 10.75 11.10 -2.59
CA SER A 186 10.08 9.91 -2.07
C SER A 186 8.87 9.51 -2.90
N ILE A 187 8.06 10.47 -3.38
CA ILE A 187 6.86 10.17 -4.17
C ILE A 187 7.21 9.38 -5.46
N PRO A 188 8.16 9.81 -6.32
CA PRO A 188 8.57 9.03 -7.48
C PRO A 188 9.24 7.71 -7.13
N LEU A 189 10.07 7.64 -6.08
CA LEU A 189 10.70 6.37 -5.66
C LEU A 189 9.66 5.36 -5.19
N PHE A 190 8.64 5.83 -4.49
CA PHE A 190 7.51 5.04 -4.04
C PHE A 190 6.69 4.59 -5.26
N VAL A 191 6.20 5.52 -6.08
CA VAL A 191 5.38 5.27 -7.28
C VAL A 191 6.08 4.35 -8.29
N THR A 192 7.37 4.54 -8.56
CA THR A 192 8.15 3.69 -9.49
C THR A 192 8.41 2.29 -8.94
N SER A 193 8.37 2.10 -7.62
CA SER A 193 8.43 0.77 -7.00
C SER A 193 7.11 -0.01 -7.21
N PHE A 194 5.98 0.68 -7.33
CA PHE A 194 4.66 0.05 -7.55
C PHE A 194 4.38 -0.28 -9.02
N TRP A 195 4.92 0.49 -9.97
CA TRP A 195 4.87 0.17 -11.41
C TRP A 195 5.81 -0.98 -11.83
N GLY A 196 5.99 -1.96 -10.95
CA GLY A 196 6.56 -3.24 -11.27
C GLY A 196 5.54 -4.20 -11.90
N TYR A 197 4.81 -3.77 -12.94
CA TYR A 197 3.85 -4.60 -13.65
C TYR A 197 4.00 -4.52 -15.16
N CYS A 198 4.61 -5.57 -15.70
CA CYS A 198 4.54 -5.90 -17.11
C CYS A 198 3.09 -6.12 -17.61
N GLY A 199 2.14 -6.42 -16.70
CA GLY A 199 0.73 -6.65 -17.04
C GLY A 199 -0.05 -5.38 -17.45
N LEU A 200 0.16 -4.25 -16.77
CA LEU A 200 -0.54 -3.00 -17.11
C LEU A 200 0.12 -2.28 -18.30
N TYR A 201 1.45 -2.36 -18.41
CA TYR A 201 2.19 -1.85 -19.57
C TYR A 201 1.86 -2.60 -20.87
N SER A 202 1.61 -3.91 -20.82
CA SER A 202 1.14 -4.67 -21.99
C SER A 202 -0.22 -4.21 -22.52
N ILE A 203 -1.06 -3.64 -21.66
CA ILE A 203 -2.42 -3.19 -22.01
C ILE A 203 -2.41 -1.72 -22.45
N LEU A 204 -1.62 -0.86 -21.80
CA LEU A 204 -1.56 0.59 -22.11
C LEU A 204 -0.55 0.95 -23.21
N PHE A 205 0.60 0.27 -23.29
CA PHE A 205 1.67 0.60 -24.22
C PHE A 205 2.03 -0.62 -25.07
N LYS A 206 1.40 -0.72 -26.22
CA LYS A 206 1.71 -1.69 -27.27
C LYS A 206 3.03 -1.31 -27.96
N GLY A 207 4.15 -1.32 -27.24
CA GLY A 207 5.44 -1.01 -27.87
C GLY A 207 6.61 -0.82 -26.93
N SER A 208 7.68 -1.58 -27.23
CA SER A 208 9.10 -1.18 -27.14
C SER A 208 9.90 -1.37 -25.84
N GLN A 209 9.50 -2.19 -24.87
CA GLN A 209 10.35 -2.43 -23.67
C GLN A 209 10.57 -3.92 -23.33
N CYS A 210 10.35 -4.83 -24.28
CA CYS A 210 10.68 -6.26 -24.13
C CYS A 210 11.95 -6.58 -24.90
N SER A 211 13.02 -6.94 -24.20
CA SER A 211 14.26 -7.45 -24.80
C SER A 211 14.21 -8.98 -24.84
N ASN A 212 14.59 -9.59 -25.97
CA ASN A 212 14.73 -11.05 -26.08
C ASN A 212 16.02 -11.47 -25.37
N LYS A 213 15.93 -12.31 -24.34
CA LYS A 213 17.03 -13.20 -23.95
C LYS A 213 16.68 -14.61 -24.37
#